data_AF-X1T9N4-F1
#
_entry.id   AF-X1T9N4-F1
#
_cell.length_a   1.000
_cell.length_b   1.000
_cell.length_c   1.000
_cell.angle_alpha   90.00
_cell.angle_beta   90.00
_cell.angle_gamma   90.00
#
_symmetry.space_group_name_H-M   'P 1'
#
loop_
_entity.id
_entity.type
_entity.pdbx_description
1 polymer ?
#
loop_
_entity_poly.entity_id
_entity_poly.type
_entity_poly.pdbx_seq_one_letter_code
_entity_poly.pdbx_strand_id
1 'polypeptide(L)'
;MTSQERVKCALRHEEPDQVPIYDSPWGATVNRWKKEGLSDSIPVEEYFGYELVLIGFDSTPRFPVKTLEKTDKFIIQTTSTGAINRNFRDYSTTPELIERPIKS
;
A
#
# COMPACT_ATOMS: atom_id res chain seq x y z
N MET A 1 -22.30 -11.99 -12.53
CA MET A 1 -21.37 -12.81 -11.72
C MET A 1 -21.09 -12.07 -10.41
N THR A 2 -20.81 -12.78 -9.31
CA THR A 2 -20.25 -12.17 -8.10
C THR A 2 -18.79 -11.75 -8.32
N SER A 3 -18.23 -10.88 -7.48
CA SER A 3 -16.81 -10.49 -7.55
C SER A 3 -15.88 -11.70 -7.54
N GLN A 4 -16.17 -12.68 -6.67
CA GLN A 4 -15.38 -13.91 -6.60
C GLN A 4 -15.51 -14.76 -7.87
N GLU A 5 -16.71 -14.93 -8.41
CA GLU A 5 -16.93 -15.68 -9.67
C GLU A 5 -16.19 -15.03 -10.84
N ARG A 6 -16.27 -13.71 -10.95
CA ARG A 6 -15.64 -12.91 -12.00
C ARG A 6 -14.12 -13.02 -11.98
N VAL A 7 -13.51 -12.83 -10.81
CA VAL A 7 -12.05 -12.97 -10.65
C VAL A 7 -11.61 -14.39 -10.98
N LYS A 8 -12.33 -15.41 -10.49
CA LYS A 8 -12.00 -16.81 -10.79
C LYS A 8 -12.15 -17.15 -12.27
N CYS A 9 -13.14 -16.59 -12.95
CA CYS A 9 -13.33 -16.72 -14.41
C CYS A 9 -12.12 -16.17 -15.18
N ALA A 10 -11.73 -14.92 -14.88
CA ALA A 10 -10.56 -14.30 -15.50
C ALA A 10 -9.27 -15.08 -15.24
N LEU A 11 -9.06 -15.59 -14.03
CA LEU A 11 -7.89 -16.43 -13.69
C LEU A 11 -7.86 -17.79 -14.40
N ARG A 12 -9.01 -18.29 -14.87
CA ARG A 12 -9.09 -19.49 -15.73
C ARG A 12 -8.95 -19.17 -17.22
N HIS A 13 -8.73 -17.90 -17.57
CA HIS A 13 -8.69 -17.41 -18.95
C HIS A 13 -10.01 -17.62 -19.72
N GLU A 14 -11.12 -17.55 -19.01
CA GLU A 14 -12.49 -17.54 -19.56
C GLU A 14 -12.99 -16.09 -19.70
N GLU A 15 -14.08 -15.88 -20.45
CA GLU A 15 -14.68 -14.54 -20.63
C GLU A 15 -15.65 -14.21 -19.47
N PRO A 16 -15.33 -13.24 -18.59
CA PRO A 16 -16.23 -12.79 -17.53
C PRO A 16 -17.30 -11.82 -18.06
N ASP A 17 -18.32 -11.51 -17.23
CA ASP A 17 -19.34 -10.50 -17.53
C ASP A 17 -18.77 -9.07 -17.65
N GLN A 18 -17.64 -8.79 -17.00
CA GLN A 18 -16.82 -7.58 -17.17
C GLN A 18 -15.39 -7.84 -16.70
N VAL A 19 -14.44 -6.97 -17.07
CA VAL A 19 -13.05 -7.05 -16.58
C VAL A 19 -13.03 -6.82 -15.06
N PRO A 20 -12.50 -7.75 -14.24
CA PRO A 20 -12.38 -7.53 -12.81
C PRO A 20 -11.33 -6.43 -12.52
N ILE A 21 -11.63 -5.55 -11.56
CA ILE A 21 -10.80 -4.39 -11.21
C ILE A 21 -10.28 -4.54 -9.78
N TYR A 22 -9.00 -4.26 -9.60
CA TYR A 22 -8.38 -4.07 -8.29
C TYR A 22 -7.22 -3.09 -8.41
N ASP A 23 -7.03 -2.27 -7.38
CA ASP A 23 -5.86 -1.38 -7.24
C ASP A 23 -5.52 -1.20 -5.75
N SER A 24 -4.32 -0.69 -5.48
CA SER A 24 -3.81 -0.37 -4.14
C SER A 24 -3.18 1.03 -4.15
N PRO A 25 -3.99 2.11 -4.17
CA PRO A 25 -3.47 3.47 -4.27
C PRO A 25 -2.66 3.85 -3.03
N TRP A 26 -1.67 4.72 -3.23
CA TRP A 26 -0.90 5.30 -2.13
C TRP A 26 -1.82 6.03 -1.15
N GLY A 27 -1.54 5.90 0.15
CA GLY A 27 -2.28 6.64 1.19
C GLY A 27 -2.28 8.15 0.94
N ALA A 28 -1.19 8.71 0.40
CA ALA A 28 -1.11 10.11 -0.02
C ALA A 28 -2.14 10.46 -1.10
N THR A 29 -2.36 9.58 -2.09
CA THR A 29 -3.38 9.75 -3.14
C THR A 29 -4.77 9.73 -2.55
N VAL A 30 -5.06 8.77 -1.67
CA VAL A 30 -6.37 8.67 -0.98
C VAL A 30 -6.64 9.91 -0.15
N ASN A 31 -5.66 10.39 0.61
CA ASN A 31 -5.77 11.61 1.40
C ASN A 31 -6.02 12.85 0.53
N ARG A 32 -5.45 12.91 -0.68
CA ARG A 32 -5.72 13.97 -1.64
C ARG A 32 -7.16 13.88 -2.16
N TRP A 33 -7.62 12.71 -2.60
CA TRP A 33 -8.99 12.53 -3.08
C TRP A 33 -10.05 12.91 -2.04
N LYS A 34 -9.80 12.61 -0.76
CA LYS A 34 -10.67 13.05 0.34
C LYS A 34 -10.84 14.56 0.41
N LYS A 35 -9.75 15.31 0.21
CA LYS A 35 -9.77 16.78 0.12
C LYS A 35 -10.45 17.30 -1.14
N GLU A 36 -10.48 16.49 -2.20
CA GLU A 36 -11.09 16.82 -3.49
C GLU A 36 -12.58 16.43 -3.57
N GLY A 37 -13.12 15.79 -2.53
CA GLY A 37 -14.56 15.50 -2.40
C GLY A 37 -14.92 14.02 -2.25
N LEU A 38 -13.94 13.10 -2.22
CA LEU A 38 -14.21 11.72 -1.81
C LEU A 38 -14.63 11.69 -0.33
N SER A 39 -15.76 11.05 -0.03
CA SER A 39 -16.25 10.95 1.35
C SER A 39 -15.26 10.22 2.26
N ASP A 40 -15.05 10.74 3.47
CA ASP A 40 -14.30 10.03 4.51
C ASP A 40 -15.00 8.74 5.00
N SER A 41 -16.31 8.63 4.77
CA SER A 41 -17.12 7.49 5.20
C SER A 41 -17.14 6.33 4.20
N ILE A 42 -16.68 6.55 2.96
CA ILE A 42 -16.72 5.53 1.91
C ILE A 42 -15.28 5.08 1.65
N PRO A 43 -14.95 3.80 1.89
CA PRO A 43 -13.65 3.25 1.50
C PRO A 43 -13.42 3.36 -0.01
N VAL A 44 -12.16 3.52 -0.43
CA VAL A 44 -11.79 3.72 -1.84
C VAL A 44 -12.19 2.51 -2.69
N GLU A 45 -12.00 1.32 -2.13
CA GLU A 45 -12.39 0.04 -2.69
C GLU A 45 -13.90 -0.06 -2.95
N GLU A 46 -14.75 0.52 -2.09
CA GLU A 46 -16.19 0.58 -2.33
C GLU A 46 -16.54 1.64 -3.37
N TYR A 47 -15.92 2.83 -3.28
CA TYR A 47 -16.19 3.93 -4.20
C TYR A 47 -15.87 3.58 -5.67
N PHE A 48 -14.78 2.86 -5.91
CA PHE A 48 -14.37 2.44 -7.26
C PHE A 48 -14.81 1.02 -7.64
N GLY A 49 -15.49 0.31 -6.74
CA GLY A 49 -16.01 -1.04 -7.01
C GLY A 49 -14.92 -2.09 -7.22
N TYR A 50 -13.88 -2.10 -6.38
CA TYR A 50 -12.82 -3.10 -6.45
C TYR A 50 -13.35 -4.50 -6.07
N GLU A 51 -12.90 -5.50 -6.82
CA GLU A 51 -13.39 -6.88 -6.71
C GLU A 51 -12.65 -7.70 -5.64
N LEU A 52 -11.51 -7.19 -5.16
CA LEU A 52 -10.60 -7.86 -4.24
C LEU A 52 -10.28 -6.99 -3.02
N VAL A 53 -10.03 -7.66 -1.90
CA VAL A 53 -9.45 -7.08 -0.69
C VAL A 53 -8.16 -7.82 -0.35
N LEU A 54 -7.16 -7.09 0.13
CA LEU A 54 -5.92 -7.70 0.61
C LEU A 54 -6.05 -8.04 2.09
N ILE A 55 -5.77 -9.29 2.43
CA ILE A 55 -5.63 -9.76 3.80
C ILE A 55 -4.17 -10.13 4.00
N GLY A 56 -3.54 -9.51 4.99
CA GLY A 56 -2.13 -9.73 5.31
C GLY A 56 -1.89 -9.83 6.80
N PHE A 57 -0.68 -10.23 7.16
CA PHE A 57 -0.18 -10.21 8.52
C PHE A 57 1.26 -9.70 8.53
N ASP A 58 1.70 -9.17 9.66
CA ASP A 58 3.11 -8.78 9.83
C ASP A 58 3.97 -10.04 10.02
N SER A 59 4.69 -10.40 8.96
CA SER A 59 5.65 -11.51 8.91
C SER A 59 7.11 -11.07 9.16
N THR A 60 7.34 -9.84 9.63
CA THR A 60 8.70 -9.36 9.90
C THR A 60 9.25 -9.86 11.23
N PRO A 61 10.58 -9.83 11.47
CA PRO A 61 11.18 -10.14 12.76
C PRO A 61 10.81 -9.16 13.89
N ARG A 62 10.07 -8.08 13.58
CA ARG A 62 9.63 -7.04 14.54
C ARG A 62 10.76 -6.42 15.35
N PHE A 63 11.93 -6.23 14.74
CA PHE A 63 13.00 -5.49 15.41
C PHE A 63 12.52 -4.06 15.74
N PRO A 64 12.99 -3.46 16.86
CA PRO A 64 12.60 -2.11 17.23
C PRO A 64 12.91 -1.09 16.14
N VAL A 65 11.91 -0.33 15.72
CA VAL A 65 12.04 0.81 14.81
C VAL A 65 12.55 2.01 15.61
N LYS A 66 13.71 2.54 15.24
CA LYS A 66 14.35 3.69 15.86
C LYS A 66 14.45 4.82 14.85
N THR A 67 14.14 6.03 15.28
CA THR A 67 14.35 7.23 14.47
C THR A 67 15.80 7.68 14.63
N LEU A 68 16.52 7.76 13.51
CA LEU A 68 17.91 8.21 13.45
C LEU A 68 17.98 9.72 13.19
N GLU A 69 17.11 10.20 12.30
CA GLU A 69 16.99 11.62 11.96
C GLU A 69 15.53 11.93 11.63
N LYS A 70 15.08 13.13 12.01
CA LYS A 70 13.76 13.63 11.66
C LYS A 70 13.84 15.11 11.36
N THR A 71 13.46 15.48 10.14
CA THR A 71 13.33 16.86 9.67
C THR A 71 11.89 17.14 9.27
N ASP A 72 11.62 18.36 8.82
CA ASP A 72 10.30 18.74 8.30
C ASP A 72 9.96 17.99 7.01
N LYS A 73 10.97 17.60 6.22
CA LYS A 73 10.78 16.95 4.92
C LYS A 73 10.89 15.43 4.98
N PHE A 74 11.83 14.91 5.75
CA PHE A 74 12.13 13.48 5.74
C PHE A 74 12.32 12.91 7.15
N ILE A 75 12.20 11.59 7.24
CA ILE A 75 12.50 10.80 8.41
C ILE A 75 13.41 9.64 8.02
N ILE A 76 14.47 9.42 8.78
CA ILE A 76 15.37 8.28 8.64
C ILE A 76 15.15 7.36 9.82
N GLN A 77 14.82 6.09 9.55
CA GLN A 77 14.51 5.11 10.59
C GLN A 77 15.11 3.74 10.27
N THR A 78 15.37 2.96 11.32
CA THR A 78 15.54 1.52 11.17
C THR A 78 14.20 0.86 10.83
N THR A 79 14.20 -0.23 10.07
CA THR A 79 12.99 -1.01 9.76
C THR A 79 12.81 -2.17 10.74
N SER A 80 11.63 -2.78 10.75
CA SER A 80 11.36 -4.01 11.53
C SER A 80 12.15 -5.24 11.05
N THR A 81 12.87 -5.11 9.94
CA THR A 81 13.76 -6.12 9.34
C THR A 81 15.25 -5.75 9.46
N GLY A 82 15.59 -4.66 10.16
CA GLY A 82 16.98 -4.26 10.42
C GLY A 82 17.64 -3.46 9.29
N ALA A 83 16.89 -2.97 8.31
CA ALA A 83 17.38 -2.04 7.29
C ALA A 83 17.33 -0.58 7.79
N ILE A 84 17.90 0.35 7.03
CA ILE A 84 17.76 1.79 7.24
C ILE A 84 17.16 2.41 5.98
N ASN A 85 16.07 3.17 6.16
CA ASN A 85 15.37 3.85 5.07
C ASN A 85 15.21 5.33 5.38
N ARG A 86 15.27 6.16 4.34
CA ARG A 86 14.81 7.56 4.36
C ARG A 86 13.48 7.66 3.65
N ASN A 87 12.49 8.24 4.31
CA ASN A 87 11.17 8.46 3.73
C ASN A 87 10.78 9.93 3.84
N PHE A 88 10.01 10.41 2.87
CA PHE A 88 9.34 11.70 3.00
C PHE A 88 8.23 11.61 4.04
N ARG A 89 7.99 12.72 4.74
CA ARG A 89 7.00 12.79 5.83
C ARG A 89 5.56 12.62 5.35
N ASP A 90 5.31 12.86 4.07
CA ASP A 90 4.01 12.72 3.40
C ASP A 90 3.78 11.32 2.79
N TYR A 91 4.81 10.45 2.80
CA TYR A 91 4.75 9.10 2.24
C TYR A 91 4.26 9.06 0.78
N SER A 92 4.51 10.14 0.01
CA SER A 92 4.01 10.27 -1.36
C SER A 92 4.87 9.57 -2.41
N THR A 93 6.00 8.99 -2.00
CA THR A 93 6.98 8.36 -2.89
C THR A 93 7.59 7.14 -2.23
N THR A 94 8.20 6.30 -3.06
CA THR A 94 9.03 5.18 -2.62
C THR A 94 10.16 5.69 -1.71
N PRO A 95 10.36 5.06 -0.53
CA PRO A 95 11.48 5.38 0.36
C PRO A 95 12.83 5.11 -0.29
N GLU A 96 13.82 5.92 0.04
CA GLU A 96 15.21 5.63 -0.31
C GLU A 96 15.79 4.55 0.63
N LEU A 97 16.56 3.65 0.03
CA LEU A 97 17.23 2.54 0.70
C LEU A 97 18.65 2.98 1.09
N ILE A 98 18.89 3.29 2.37
CA ILE A 98 20.22 3.74 2.84
C ILE A 98 21.13 2.55 3.14
N GLU A 99 20.65 1.59 3.96
CA GLU A 99 21.45 0.43 4.35
C GLU A 99 20.61 -0.85 4.36
N ARG A 100 21.28 -1.97 4.09
CA ARG A 100 20.73 -3.33 4.15
C ARG A 100 21.62 -4.20 5.04
N PRO A 101 21.03 -5.02 5.93
CA PRO A 101 21.79 -5.87 6.85
C PRO A 101 22.44 -7.08 6.14
N ILE A 102 21.86 -7.56 5.05
CA ILE A 102 22.42 -8.64 4.22
C ILE A 102 23.20 -7.99 3.08
N LYS A 103 24.50 -8.29 3.00
CA LYS A 103 25.44 -7.79 2.00
C LYS A 103 25.90 -8.95 1.12
N SER A 104 26.23 -8.67 -0.14
CA SER A 104 26.81 -9.63 -1.10
C SER A 104 28.26 -9.97 -0.74
#